data_AF-A0AAV6WAH9-F1
#
_entry.id   AF-A0AAV6WAH9-F1
#
_cell.length_a   1.000
_cell.length_b   1.000
_cell.length_c   1.000
_cell.angle_alpha   90.00
_cell.angle_beta   90.00
_cell.angle_gamma   90.00
#
_symmetry.space_group_name_H-M   'P 1'
#
loop_
_entity.id
_entity.type
_entity.pdbx_description
1 polymer ?
#
loop_
_entity_poly.entity_id
_entity_poly.type
_entity_poly.pdbx_seq_one_letter_code
_entity_poly.pdbx_strand_id
1 'polypeptide(L)'
;MEKRGAEEADELETHQPLFKILDAVHRVSHDSQLSHNSLDSDSDSSAIKALLELRTASTSILSANPDQSSLSQHLSRLSELVQERRNSKPPSYGVVSFVTRRVRSHEVSRLASEIESELNALIDRETVSNLTNSVSKLRRSSELSDEDQLLDEMFVLQNRLSRGFDIDFQHLLLKSKVFAELEWVLCNPLFSNRVREKAAVSIKELVLFNKDVFVGSVLVGGIVKALVSMGCSCSLEILSTLIKAIKSPLVDEMESCGGISKIVGYLSCDDMETRVRAMNCIMEIGYYGRKEAVEAMINGGLIKKLVELQRLEMGFGKCVARFGVQLEVGEGLRQREKRAFKQQILHKVREACVCDAESATIVAEVLWGSSPY
;
A
#
# COMPACT_ATOMS: atom_id res chain seq x y z
N MET A 1 8.22 33.43 -1.79
CA MET A 1 8.47 32.03 -2.15
C MET A 1 9.62 31.48 -1.29
N GLU A 2 9.57 31.71 0.03
CA GLU A 2 10.71 31.43 0.94
C GLU A 2 10.27 31.37 2.42
N LYS A 3 9.12 30.74 2.70
CA LYS A 3 8.60 30.50 4.06
C LYS A 3 7.84 29.17 4.14
N ARG A 4 8.30 28.14 3.42
CA ARG A 4 7.60 26.86 3.28
C ARG A 4 8.52 25.66 3.56
N GLY A 5 9.50 25.83 4.45
CA GLY A 5 10.50 24.80 4.76
C GLY A 5 10.84 24.67 6.25
N ALA A 6 10.07 25.29 7.15
CA ALA A 6 10.34 25.28 8.59
C ALA A 6 9.20 24.68 9.45
N GLU A 7 8.01 24.45 8.88
CA GLU A 7 6.84 23.93 9.63
C GLU A 7 6.56 22.43 9.38
N GLU A 8 7.25 21.77 8.43
CA GLU A 8 7.13 20.32 8.20
C GLU A 8 7.99 19.46 9.14
N ALA A 9 8.69 20.07 10.11
CA ALA A 9 9.64 19.38 10.99
C ALA A 9 9.09 19.01 12.38
N ASP A 10 7.92 19.53 12.77
CA ASP A 10 7.47 19.50 14.19
C ASP A 10 6.35 18.49 14.52
N GLU A 11 5.79 17.76 13.55
CA GLU A 11 4.67 16.82 13.80
C GLU A 11 5.07 15.33 13.79
N LEU A 12 6.38 15.02 13.91
CA LEU A 12 6.93 13.65 13.98
C LEU A 12 7.22 13.16 15.41
N GLU A 13 6.79 13.90 16.44
CA GLU A 13 7.32 13.78 17.81
C GLU A 13 7.03 12.47 18.56
N THR A 14 6.02 11.69 18.18
CA THR A 14 5.72 10.41 18.85
C THR A 14 6.58 9.25 18.36
N HIS A 15 7.01 9.28 17.09
CA HIS A 15 7.78 8.19 16.48
C HIS A 15 9.30 8.41 16.54
N GLN A 16 9.76 9.66 16.66
CA GLN A 16 11.19 9.99 16.71
C GLN A 16 12.00 9.18 17.73
N PRO A 17 11.53 8.89 18.96
CA PRO A 17 12.36 8.24 19.96
C PRO A 17 12.70 6.79 19.60
N LEU A 18 11.72 5.98 19.14
CA LEU A 18 11.93 4.58 18.78
C LEU A 18 12.79 4.44 17.51
N PHE A 19 12.57 5.30 16.51
CA PHE A 19 13.40 5.33 15.31
C PHE A 19 14.85 5.74 15.62
N LYS A 20 15.07 6.70 16.55
CA LYS A 20 16.41 7.06 17.02
C LYS A 20 17.13 5.89 17.69
N ILE A 21 16.43 5.07 18.46
CA ILE A 21 17.02 3.85 19.06
C ILE A 21 17.34 2.83 17.98
N LEU A 22 16.41 2.58 17.04
CA LEU A 22 16.63 1.64 15.94
C LEU A 22 17.85 2.02 15.09
N ASP A 23 17.98 3.29 14.73
CA ASP A 23 19.15 3.83 14.02
C ASP A 23 20.44 3.65 14.81
N ALA A 24 20.41 3.87 16.13
CA ALA A 24 21.55 3.66 16.99
C ALA A 24 21.94 2.17 17.07
N VAL A 25 20.97 1.25 17.12
CA VAL A 25 21.23 -0.21 17.06
C VAL A 25 21.86 -0.60 15.72
N HIS A 26 21.34 -0.08 14.59
CA HIS A 26 21.92 -0.33 13.27
C HIS A 26 23.38 0.11 13.18
N ARG A 27 23.71 1.30 13.71
CA ARG A 27 25.10 1.80 13.74
C ARG A 27 26.01 0.89 14.58
N VAL A 28 25.56 0.46 15.76
CA VAL A 28 26.32 -0.45 16.64
C VAL A 28 26.53 -1.83 15.99
N SER A 29 25.52 -2.34 15.27
CA SER A 29 25.61 -3.60 14.53
C SER A 29 26.60 -3.52 13.35
N HIS A 30 26.54 -2.43 12.55
CA HIS A 30 27.41 -2.24 11.40
C HIS A 30 28.87 -1.98 11.79
N ASP A 31 29.15 -1.15 12.80
CA ASP A 31 30.52 -0.89 13.26
C ASP A 31 31.16 -2.16 13.85
N SER A 32 30.35 -3.04 14.46
CA SER A 32 30.79 -4.37 14.95
C SER A 32 31.17 -5.35 13.83
N GLN A 33 30.71 -5.12 12.60
CA GLN A 33 31.06 -5.89 11.40
C GLN A 33 32.24 -5.25 10.64
N LEU A 34 32.34 -3.91 10.62
CA LEU A 34 33.36 -3.13 9.91
C LEU A 34 34.71 -3.00 10.62
N SER A 35 34.79 -3.28 11.93
CA SER A 35 36.05 -3.32 12.69
C SER A 35 37.06 -4.40 12.25
N HIS A 36 36.83 -5.00 11.09
CA HIS A 36 37.62 -6.06 10.49
C HIS A 36 38.63 -5.56 9.43
N ASN A 37 38.52 -4.33 8.90
CA ASN A 37 39.31 -3.92 7.73
C ASN A 37 40.08 -2.58 7.83
N SER A 38 40.01 -1.81 8.91
CA SER A 38 40.83 -0.59 9.04
C SER A 38 41.52 -0.46 10.39
N LEU A 39 42.75 0.04 10.34
CA LEU A 39 43.61 0.41 11.46
C LEU A 39 43.27 1.79 12.04
N ASP A 40 42.08 2.34 11.74
CA ASP A 40 41.72 3.70 12.14
C ASP A 40 40.93 3.73 13.45
N SER A 41 41.44 4.51 14.40
CA SER A 41 40.91 4.76 15.74
C SER A 41 39.59 5.54 15.78
N ASP A 42 39.04 5.94 14.63
CA ASP A 42 37.81 6.76 14.54
C ASP A 42 36.51 5.94 14.57
N SER A 43 36.56 4.64 14.23
CA SER A 43 35.37 3.78 14.19
C SER A 43 34.80 3.50 15.59
N ASP A 44 35.66 3.40 16.61
CA ASP A 44 35.24 3.22 18.01
C ASP A 44 34.50 4.47 18.56
N SER A 45 34.78 5.67 18.05
CA SER A 45 34.14 6.92 18.47
C SER A 45 32.66 7.02 18.03
N SER A 46 32.36 6.51 16.83
CA SER A 46 31.01 6.44 16.23
C SER A 46 30.07 5.55 17.05
N ALA A 47 30.49 4.30 17.28
CA ALA A 47 29.71 3.32 18.04
C ALA A 47 29.49 3.76 19.49
N ILE A 48 30.48 4.40 20.13
CA ILE A 48 30.37 4.95 21.49
C ILE A 48 29.34 6.07 21.57
N LYS A 49 29.29 6.96 20.57
CA LYS A 49 28.27 8.02 20.51
C LYS A 49 26.87 7.43 20.32
N ALA A 50 26.72 6.46 19.42
CA ALA A 50 25.45 5.75 19.20
C ALA A 50 24.97 5.01 20.47
N LEU A 51 25.87 4.46 21.28
CA LEU A 51 25.52 3.79 22.55
C LEU A 51 25.04 4.74 23.64
N LEU A 52 25.66 5.92 23.75
CA LEU A 52 25.22 6.94 24.70
C LEU A 52 23.86 7.52 24.30
N GLU A 53 23.63 7.72 23.01
CA GLU A 53 22.33 8.09 22.42
C GLU A 53 21.27 7.01 22.68
N LEU A 54 21.60 5.73 22.46
CA LEU A 54 20.73 4.59 22.72
C LEU A 54 20.36 4.48 24.20
N ARG A 55 21.30 4.68 25.12
CA ARG A 55 21.05 4.64 26.57
C ARG A 55 20.15 5.77 27.04
N THR A 56 20.37 7.00 26.55
CA THR A 56 19.53 8.16 26.91
C THR A 56 18.12 8.05 26.33
N ALA A 57 17.99 7.64 25.06
CA ALA A 57 16.70 7.40 24.42
C ALA A 57 15.93 6.24 25.07
N SER A 58 16.62 5.14 25.40
CA SER A 58 16.06 3.97 26.11
C SER A 58 15.46 4.35 27.47
N THR A 59 16.17 5.14 28.29
CA THR A 59 15.67 5.54 29.61
C THR A 59 14.44 6.44 29.55
N SER A 60 14.28 7.24 28.50
CA SER A 60 13.10 8.08 28.29
C SER A 60 11.87 7.23 27.94
N ILE A 61 12.01 6.30 26.98
CA ILE A 61 10.89 5.48 26.46
C ILE A 61 10.44 4.39 27.44
N LEU A 62 11.38 3.73 28.13
CA LEU A 62 11.07 2.69 29.12
C LEU A 62 10.35 3.25 30.36
N SER A 63 10.51 4.54 30.66
CA SER A 63 9.76 5.21 31.73
C SER A 63 8.27 5.42 31.38
N ALA A 64 7.94 5.50 30.09
CA ALA A 64 6.58 5.66 29.60
C ALA A 64 5.82 4.33 29.43
N ASN A 65 6.53 3.19 29.32
CA ASN A 65 5.95 1.87 29.07
C ASN A 65 6.51 0.81 30.05
N PRO A 66 5.91 0.64 31.25
CA PRO A 66 6.41 -0.27 32.29
C PRO A 66 6.31 -1.77 31.94
N ASP A 67 5.64 -2.14 30.85
CA ASP A 67 5.39 -3.54 30.47
C ASP A 67 6.54 -4.18 29.64
N GLN A 68 7.62 -3.43 29.34
CA GLN A 68 8.70 -3.84 28.44
C GLN A 68 9.98 -4.29 29.17
N SER A 69 9.83 -5.23 30.12
CA SER A 69 10.94 -5.75 30.91
C SER A 69 11.99 -6.51 30.06
N SER A 70 11.59 -7.11 28.94
CA SER A 70 12.50 -7.82 28.03
C SER A 70 13.43 -6.87 27.27
N LEU A 71 12.88 -5.82 26.63
CA LEU A 71 13.66 -4.83 25.90
C LEU A 71 14.68 -4.12 26.79
N SER A 72 14.27 -3.75 27.99
CA SER A 72 15.18 -3.12 28.97
C SER A 72 16.32 -4.05 29.40
N GLN A 73 16.05 -5.35 29.57
CA GLN A 73 17.08 -6.36 29.84
C GLN A 73 18.02 -6.55 28.64
N HIS A 74 17.49 -6.64 27.42
CA HIS A 74 18.30 -6.79 26.21
C HIS A 74 19.19 -5.57 25.96
N LEU A 75 18.65 -4.34 26.09
CA LEU A 75 19.42 -3.10 25.96
C LEU A 75 20.50 -2.96 27.05
N SER A 76 20.19 -3.33 28.30
CA SER A 76 21.19 -3.34 29.39
C SER A 76 22.31 -4.34 29.11
N ARG A 77 21.96 -5.55 28.68
CA ARG A 77 22.92 -6.60 28.33
C ARG A 77 23.78 -6.23 27.11
N LEU A 78 23.21 -5.55 26.12
CA LEU A 78 23.96 -5.02 24.97
C LEU A 78 24.95 -3.95 25.44
N SER A 79 24.50 -3.04 26.31
CA SER A 79 25.38 -2.03 26.90
C SER A 79 26.52 -2.65 27.72
N GLU A 80 26.25 -3.71 28.48
CA GLU A 80 27.26 -4.43 29.26
C GLU A 80 28.28 -5.13 28.35
N LEU A 81 27.84 -5.89 27.35
CA LEU A 81 28.72 -6.60 26.42
C LEU A 81 29.64 -5.66 25.64
N VAL A 82 29.15 -4.48 25.25
CA VAL A 82 29.97 -3.49 24.55
C VAL A 82 30.93 -2.77 25.51
N GLN A 83 30.54 -2.54 26.76
CA GLN A 83 31.43 -1.97 27.78
C GLN A 83 32.51 -2.96 28.23
N GLU A 84 32.22 -4.26 28.28
CA GLU A 84 33.23 -5.31 28.50
C GLU A 84 34.25 -5.37 27.37
N ARG A 85 33.81 -5.19 26.11
CA ARG A 85 34.72 -5.04 24.96
C ARG A 85 35.68 -3.86 25.13
N ARG A 86 35.20 -2.75 25.68
CA ARG A 86 36.00 -1.55 25.97
C ARG A 86 37.02 -1.76 27.08
N ASN A 87 36.66 -2.51 28.13
CA ASN A 87 37.50 -2.72 29.31
C ASN A 87 38.53 -3.85 29.12
N SER A 88 38.33 -4.75 28.16
CA SER A 88 39.33 -5.75 27.81
C SER A 88 40.50 -5.10 27.07
N LYS A 89 41.64 -4.92 27.74
CA LYS A 89 42.94 -4.61 27.09
C LYS A 89 43.24 -5.65 26.01
N PRO A 90 43.84 -5.28 24.87
CA PRO A 90 44.15 -6.24 23.81
C PRO A 90 45.08 -7.32 24.37
N PRO A 91 44.65 -8.58 24.51
CA PRO A 91 45.57 -9.65 24.84
C PRO A 91 46.39 -9.93 23.59
N SER A 92 47.67 -10.21 23.81
CA SER A 92 48.65 -10.66 22.82
C SER A 92 48.05 -11.54 21.71
N TYR A 93 48.43 -11.25 20.46
CA TYR A 93 48.02 -11.93 19.23
C TYR A 93 48.03 -13.47 19.38
N GLY A 94 46.83 -14.06 19.48
CA GLY A 94 46.66 -15.51 19.57
C GLY A 94 45.30 -15.98 19.04
N VAL A 95 45.24 -17.18 18.45
CA VAL A 95 44.04 -17.74 17.80
C VAL A 95 42.82 -17.78 18.76
N VAL A 96 43.05 -17.96 20.06
CA VAL A 96 42.00 -17.90 21.10
C VAL A 96 41.39 -16.50 21.21
N SER A 97 42.20 -15.45 21.16
CA SER A 97 41.71 -14.06 21.19
C SER A 97 40.86 -13.72 19.94
N PHE A 98 41.20 -14.29 18.79
CA PHE A 98 40.44 -14.14 17.55
C PHE A 98 39.08 -14.85 17.62
N VAL A 99 39.04 -16.09 18.12
CA VAL A 99 37.79 -16.84 18.31
C VAL A 99 36.89 -16.17 19.35
N THR A 100 37.43 -15.74 20.49
CA THR A 100 36.66 -15.03 21.52
C THR A 100 36.11 -13.69 21.02
N ARG A 101 36.88 -12.96 20.18
CA ARG A 101 36.41 -11.71 19.55
C ARG A 101 35.28 -11.97 18.55
N ARG A 102 35.36 -13.06 17.78
CA ARG A 102 34.34 -13.47 16.80
C ARG A 102 33.05 -13.94 17.45
N VAL A 103 33.15 -14.74 18.52
CA VAL A 103 32.00 -15.17 19.33
C VAL A 103 31.31 -13.96 19.96
N ARG A 104 32.06 -13.00 20.50
CA ARG A 104 31.50 -11.75 21.05
C ARG A 104 30.89 -10.83 19.99
N SER A 105 31.49 -10.72 18.80
CA SER A 105 30.86 -9.97 17.67
C SER A 105 29.55 -10.62 17.26
N HIS A 106 29.52 -11.95 17.22
CA HIS A 106 28.30 -12.68 16.90
C HIS A 106 27.24 -12.50 18.01
N GLU A 107 27.62 -12.52 19.28
CA GLU A 107 26.69 -12.29 20.39
C GLU A 107 26.13 -10.86 20.38
N VAL A 108 26.96 -9.84 20.09
CA VAL A 108 26.51 -8.46 19.90
C VAL A 108 25.58 -8.34 18.70
N SER A 109 25.92 -8.95 17.57
CA SER A 109 25.06 -8.92 16.36
C SER A 109 23.75 -9.67 16.58
N ARG A 110 23.76 -10.77 17.33
CA ARG A 110 22.55 -11.53 17.66
C ARG A 110 21.65 -10.72 18.58
N LEU A 111 22.21 -10.15 19.65
CA LEU A 111 21.45 -9.35 20.60
C LEU A 111 20.94 -8.05 19.97
N ALA A 112 21.73 -7.41 19.09
CA ALA A 112 21.29 -6.26 18.31
C ALA A 112 20.10 -6.63 17.40
N SER A 113 20.14 -7.80 16.74
CA SER A 113 19.03 -8.29 15.92
C SER A 113 17.79 -8.64 16.74
N GLU A 114 17.95 -9.19 17.96
CA GLU A 114 16.85 -9.44 18.90
C GLU A 114 16.20 -8.12 19.34
N ILE A 115 17.01 -7.10 19.68
CA ILE A 115 16.53 -5.76 20.04
C ILE A 115 15.85 -5.08 18.85
N GLU A 116 16.41 -5.20 17.65
CA GLU A 116 15.85 -4.64 16.42
C GLU A 116 14.47 -5.23 16.13
N SER A 117 14.32 -6.55 16.27
CA SER A 117 13.04 -7.25 16.14
C SER A 117 12.03 -6.77 17.18
N GLU A 118 12.45 -6.66 18.45
CA GLU A 118 11.59 -6.21 19.54
C GLU A 118 11.15 -4.75 19.36
N LEU A 119 12.06 -3.86 18.94
CA LEU A 119 11.75 -2.47 18.62
C LEU A 119 10.78 -2.36 17.45
N ASN A 120 10.99 -3.12 16.38
CA ASN A 120 10.07 -3.12 15.24
C ASN A 120 8.67 -3.62 15.65
N ALA A 121 8.58 -4.67 16.47
CA ALA A 121 7.29 -5.15 16.99
C ALA A 121 6.57 -4.09 17.85
N LEU A 122 7.31 -3.26 18.58
CA LEU A 122 6.75 -2.15 19.35
C LEU A 122 6.28 -0.99 18.46
N ILE A 123 7.09 -0.61 17.47
CA ILE A 123 6.71 0.40 16.47
C ILE A 123 5.44 -0.06 15.75
N ASP A 124 5.36 -1.33 15.38
CA ASP A 124 4.20 -1.93 14.74
C ASP A 124 2.95 -1.84 15.64
N ARG A 125 3.10 -2.22 16.92
CA ARG A 125 2.03 -2.12 17.92
C ARG A 125 1.54 -0.70 18.09
N GLU A 126 2.45 0.26 18.19
CA GLU A 126 2.14 1.67 18.34
C GLU A 126 1.44 2.22 17.08
N THR A 127 1.97 1.94 15.89
CA THR A 127 1.39 2.36 14.60
C THR A 127 -0.08 1.95 14.50
N VAL A 128 -0.37 0.68 14.79
CA VAL A 128 -1.72 0.12 14.70
C VAL A 128 -2.63 0.64 15.83
N SER A 129 -2.09 0.77 17.04
CA SER A 129 -2.82 1.25 18.21
C SER A 129 -3.22 2.72 18.06
N ASN A 130 -2.30 3.58 17.62
CA ASN A 130 -2.55 5.01 17.43
C ASN A 130 -3.69 5.20 16.42
N LEU A 131 -3.58 4.59 15.24
CA LEU A 131 -4.61 4.64 14.21
C LEU A 131 -5.98 4.17 14.71
N THR A 132 -6.03 3.01 15.35
CA THR A 132 -7.29 2.44 15.87
C THR A 132 -7.90 3.33 16.96
N ASN A 133 -7.07 3.93 17.82
CA ASN A 133 -7.51 4.82 18.87
C ASN A 133 -8.01 6.16 18.32
N SER A 134 -7.32 6.75 17.34
CA SER A 134 -7.73 8.00 16.69
C SER A 134 -9.07 7.84 15.98
N VAL A 135 -9.25 6.76 15.21
CA VAL A 135 -10.57 6.47 14.60
C VAL A 135 -11.63 6.22 15.67
N SER A 136 -11.31 5.47 16.73
CA SER A 136 -12.24 5.22 17.84
C SER A 136 -12.62 6.49 18.61
N LYS A 137 -11.72 7.48 18.71
CA LYS A 137 -12.01 8.79 19.30
C LYS A 137 -12.97 9.56 18.40
N LEU A 138 -12.66 9.67 17.10
CA LEU A 138 -13.50 10.33 16.09
C LEU A 138 -14.89 9.70 15.96
N ARG A 139 -15.04 8.41 16.26
CA ARG A 139 -16.35 7.75 16.31
C ARG A 139 -17.21 8.21 17.50
N ARG A 140 -16.59 8.71 18.57
CA ARG A 140 -17.26 9.15 19.80
C ARG A 140 -17.39 10.68 19.86
N SER A 141 -16.42 11.41 19.31
CA SER A 141 -16.46 12.87 19.20
C SER A 141 -17.03 13.29 17.86
N SER A 142 -18.08 14.11 17.85
CA SER A 142 -18.69 14.60 16.60
C SER A 142 -17.85 15.68 15.90
N GLU A 143 -16.67 16.01 16.43
CA GLU A 143 -15.75 17.01 15.90
C GLU A 143 -14.67 16.32 15.04
N LEU A 144 -14.59 16.70 13.76
CA LEU A 144 -13.66 16.17 12.76
C LEU A 144 -12.36 16.98 12.71
N SER A 145 -11.89 17.53 13.83
CA SER A 145 -10.75 18.46 13.84
C SER A 145 -9.39 17.79 13.63
N ASP A 146 -9.30 16.46 13.75
CA ASP A 146 -8.04 15.70 13.73
C ASP A 146 -7.83 14.90 12.42
N GLU A 147 -8.36 15.37 11.28
CA GLU A 147 -8.19 14.67 9.99
C GLU A 147 -6.72 14.56 9.56
N ASP A 148 -5.89 15.59 9.80
CA ASP A 148 -4.48 15.57 9.38
C ASP A 148 -3.66 14.53 10.17
N GLN A 149 -3.86 14.44 11.49
CA GLN A 149 -3.25 13.38 12.30
C GLN A 149 -3.61 11.98 11.79
N LEU A 150 -4.88 11.78 11.42
CA LEU A 150 -5.35 10.51 10.88
C LEU A 150 -4.67 10.17 9.54
N LEU A 151 -4.43 11.17 8.68
CA LEU A 151 -3.72 10.99 7.42
C LEU A 151 -2.27 10.53 7.63
N ASP A 152 -1.59 11.08 8.63
CA ASP A 152 -0.22 10.73 8.97
C ASP A 152 -0.13 9.32 9.56
N GLU A 153 -1.03 8.96 10.47
CA GLU A 153 -1.12 7.61 11.03
C GLU A 153 -1.37 6.57 9.93
N MET A 154 -2.25 6.87 8.96
CA MET A 154 -2.46 6.02 7.78
C MET A 154 -1.22 5.94 6.88
N PHE A 155 -0.46 7.02 6.74
CA PHE A 155 0.78 7.03 5.96
C PHE A 155 1.86 6.16 6.61
N VAL A 156 2.03 6.24 7.94
CA VAL A 156 2.97 5.38 8.68
C VAL A 156 2.59 3.90 8.50
N LEU A 157 1.29 3.56 8.59
CA LEU A 157 0.81 2.21 8.33
C LEU A 157 1.14 1.74 6.89
N GLN A 158 0.90 2.59 5.89
CA GLN A 158 1.22 2.27 4.48
C GLN A 158 2.71 1.99 4.28
N ASN A 159 3.58 2.82 4.85
CA ASN A 159 5.03 2.63 4.80
C ASN A 159 5.47 1.35 5.51
N ARG A 160 4.76 0.91 6.55
CA ARG A 160 5.04 -0.36 7.22
C ARG A 160 4.60 -1.56 6.38
N LEU A 161 3.44 -1.49 5.73
CA LEU A 161 2.93 -2.53 4.84
C LEU A 161 3.84 -2.74 3.61
N SER A 162 4.42 -1.66 3.08
CA SER A 162 5.32 -1.74 1.93
C SER A 162 6.66 -2.42 2.21
N ARG A 163 7.01 -2.68 3.48
CA ARG A 163 8.25 -3.41 3.85
C ARG A 163 8.17 -4.91 3.61
N GLY A 164 7.00 -5.43 3.23
CA GLY A 164 6.78 -6.84 2.94
C GLY A 164 6.06 -7.59 4.04
N PHE A 165 5.75 -8.86 3.75
CA PHE A 165 4.92 -9.70 4.60
C PHE A 165 5.58 -10.09 5.92
N ASP A 166 4.82 -9.99 7.01
CA ASP A 166 5.23 -10.33 8.37
C ASP A 166 4.04 -10.97 9.10
N ILE A 167 4.25 -12.17 9.66
CA ILE A 167 3.20 -12.95 10.31
C ILE A 167 2.76 -12.36 11.65
N ASP A 168 3.69 -11.80 12.42
CA ASP A 168 3.41 -11.21 13.72
C ASP A 168 2.67 -9.88 13.53
N PHE A 169 3.07 -9.12 12.51
CA PHE A 169 2.35 -7.91 12.10
C PHE A 169 0.94 -8.23 11.62
N GLN A 170 0.75 -9.27 10.80
CA GLN A 170 -0.59 -9.71 10.40
C GLN A 170 -1.47 -10.03 11.62
N HIS A 171 -0.94 -10.78 12.58
CA HIS A 171 -1.68 -11.13 13.79
C HIS A 171 -2.08 -9.87 14.59
N LEU A 172 -1.21 -8.87 14.66
CA LEU A 172 -1.50 -7.58 15.27
C LEU A 172 -2.60 -6.79 14.52
N LEU A 173 -2.53 -6.73 13.18
CA LEU A 173 -3.54 -6.07 12.33
C LEU A 173 -4.92 -6.71 12.52
N LEU A 174 -4.98 -8.04 12.62
CA LEU A 174 -6.23 -8.77 12.86
C LEU A 174 -6.77 -8.54 14.27
N LYS A 175 -5.90 -8.57 15.29
CA LYS A 175 -6.30 -8.37 16.69
C LYS A 175 -6.85 -6.97 16.96
N SER A 176 -6.23 -5.95 16.33
CA SER A 176 -6.65 -4.55 16.45
C SER A 176 -7.92 -4.20 15.68
N LYS A 177 -8.31 -5.04 14.70
CA LYS A 177 -9.42 -4.78 13.77
C LYS A 177 -9.24 -3.51 12.94
N VAL A 178 -7.99 -3.11 12.67
CA VAL A 178 -7.68 -1.89 11.92
C VAL A 178 -8.35 -1.84 10.53
N PHE A 179 -8.53 -2.99 9.89
CA PHE A 179 -9.23 -3.07 8.61
C PHE A 179 -10.68 -2.55 8.71
N ALA A 180 -11.42 -2.94 9.76
CA ALA A 180 -12.80 -2.52 9.96
C ALA A 180 -12.90 -1.02 10.28
N GLU A 181 -11.90 -0.46 10.97
CA GLU A 181 -11.83 0.98 11.23
C GLU A 181 -11.56 1.77 9.95
N LEU A 182 -10.62 1.30 9.11
CA LEU A 182 -10.36 1.90 7.79
C LEU A 182 -11.57 1.79 6.86
N GLU A 183 -12.27 0.66 6.86
CA GLU A 183 -13.51 0.47 6.12
C GLU A 183 -14.57 1.48 6.56
N TRP A 184 -14.73 1.68 7.87
CA TRP A 184 -15.67 2.66 8.41
C TRP A 184 -15.33 4.08 7.97
N VAL A 185 -14.05 4.47 8.01
CA VAL A 185 -13.59 5.78 7.52
C VAL A 185 -13.90 5.95 6.03
N LEU A 186 -13.57 4.95 5.19
CA LEU A 186 -13.82 5.00 3.76
C LEU A 186 -15.33 5.10 3.42
N CYS A 187 -16.15 4.33 4.12
CA CYS A 187 -17.58 4.24 3.84
C CYS A 187 -18.39 5.41 4.42
N ASN A 188 -17.83 6.16 5.37
CA ASN A 188 -18.51 7.27 6.02
C ASN A 188 -18.35 8.58 5.22
N PRO A 189 -19.45 9.15 4.68
CA PRO A 189 -19.39 10.37 3.88
C PRO A 189 -19.10 11.64 4.70
N LEU A 190 -19.05 11.55 6.04
CA LEU A 190 -18.71 12.68 6.91
C LEU A 190 -17.23 13.07 6.78
N PHE A 191 -16.36 12.13 6.42
CA PHE A 191 -14.95 12.41 6.19
C PHE A 191 -14.71 13.07 4.84
N SER A 192 -13.69 13.92 4.78
CA SER A 192 -13.25 14.51 3.51
C SER A 192 -12.82 13.44 2.51
N ASN A 193 -12.91 13.76 1.21
CA ASN A 193 -12.45 12.84 0.16
C ASN A 193 -10.97 12.48 0.32
N ARG A 194 -10.12 13.40 0.82
CA ARG A 194 -8.69 13.16 1.07
C ARG A 194 -8.48 12.04 2.09
N VAL A 195 -9.20 12.08 3.22
CA VAL A 195 -9.14 11.04 4.25
C VAL A 195 -9.67 9.72 3.74
N ARG A 196 -10.80 9.74 3.03
CA ARG A 196 -11.41 8.53 2.45
C ARG A 196 -10.51 7.89 1.40
N GLU A 197 -9.86 8.67 0.55
CA GLU A 197 -8.87 8.19 -0.42
C GLU A 197 -7.66 7.57 0.28
N LYS A 198 -7.14 8.21 1.34
CA LYS A 198 -6.03 7.66 2.11
C LYS A 198 -6.40 6.34 2.78
N ALA A 199 -7.62 6.22 3.31
CA ALA A 199 -8.15 4.98 3.85
C ALA A 199 -8.25 3.89 2.77
N ALA A 200 -8.72 4.24 1.57
CA ALA A 200 -8.76 3.34 0.44
C ALA A 200 -7.37 2.84 0.02
N VAL A 201 -6.35 3.71 0.02
CA VAL A 201 -4.96 3.31 -0.24
C VAL A 201 -4.48 2.33 0.83
N SER A 202 -4.74 2.60 2.11
CA SER A 202 -4.38 1.69 3.22
C SER A 202 -5.05 0.32 3.07
N ILE A 203 -6.33 0.27 2.70
CA ILE A 203 -7.06 -0.98 2.44
C ILE A 203 -6.45 -1.74 1.26
N LYS A 204 -6.11 -1.03 0.17
CA LYS A 204 -5.42 -1.62 -0.98
C LYS A 204 -4.08 -2.24 -0.57
N GLU A 205 -3.27 -1.53 0.22
CA GLU A 205 -1.99 -2.07 0.72
C GLU A 205 -2.19 -3.28 1.64
N LEU A 206 -3.23 -3.31 2.48
CA LEU A 206 -3.57 -4.48 3.30
C LEU A 206 -3.91 -5.70 2.44
N VAL A 207 -4.70 -5.52 1.38
CA VAL A 207 -5.04 -6.61 0.45
C VAL A 207 -3.79 -7.13 -0.27
N LEU A 208 -2.89 -6.24 -0.67
CA LEU A 208 -1.63 -6.63 -1.32
C LEU A 208 -0.66 -7.31 -0.35
N PHE A 209 -0.69 -6.93 0.93
CA PHE A 209 0.08 -7.54 2.00
C PHE A 209 -0.32 -9.00 2.26
N ASN A 210 -1.63 -9.29 2.34
CA ASN A 210 -2.14 -10.66 2.33
C ASN A 210 -3.56 -10.77 1.73
N LYS A 211 -3.63 -11.29 0.50
CA LYS A 211 -4.89 -11.47 -0.22
C LYS A 211 -5.83 -12.47 0.46
N ASP A 212 -5.30 -13.57 0.99
CA ASP A 212 -6.12 -14.66 1.54
C ASP A 212 -6.88 -14.24 2.80
N VAL A 213 -6.40 -13.21 3.49
CA VAL A 213 -6.99 -12.70 4.73
C VAL A 213 -8.01 -11.60 4.45
N PHE A 214 -7.67 -10.64 3.59
CA PHE A 214 -8.43 -9.39 3.48
C PHE A 214 -9.44 -9.37 2.32
N VAL A 215 -9.33 -10.27 1.34
CA VAL A 215 -10.27 -10.31 0.20
C VAL A 215 -11.72 -10.49 0.65
N GLY A 216 -11.98 -11.38 1.62
CA GLY A 216 -13.34 -11.60 2.12
C GLY A 216 -13.96 -10.33 2.70
N SER A 217 -13.19 -9.56 3.47
CA SER A 217 -13.65 -8.29 4.04
C SER A 217 -13.92 -7.23 2.98
N VAL A 218 -13.13 -7.19 1.90
CA VAL A 218 -13.38 -6.28 0.76
C VAL A 218 -14.68 -6.60 0.05
N LEU A 219 -14.95 -7.89 -0.19
CA LEU A 219 -16.12 -8.34 -0.97
C LEU A 219 -17.44 -8.27 -0.20
N VAL A 220 -17.41 -8.51 1.11
CA VAL A 220 -18.62 -8.48 1.95
C VAL A 220 -18.91 -7.06 2.47
N GLY A 221 -17.91 -6.19 2.45
CA GLY A 221 -17.97 -4.84 3.01
C GLY A 221 -18.63 -3.79 2.12
N GLY A 222 -18.66 -2.55 2.60
CA GLY A 222 -19.16 -1.38 1.86
C GLY A 222 -18.14 -0.77 0.88
N ILE A 223 -16.94 -1.35 0.82
CA ILE A 223 -15.74 -0.76 0.18
C ILE A 223 -15.95 -0.54 -1.31
N VAL A 224 -16.39 -1.56 -2.05
CA VAL A 224 -16.59 -1.47 -3.52
C VAL A 224 -17.58 -0.37 -3.85
N LYS A 225 -18.74 -0.37 -3.17
CA LYS A 225 -19.79 0.64 -3.36
C LYS A 225 -19.30 2.05 -3.02
N ALA A 226 -18.50 2.20 -1.96
CA ALA A 226 -17.93 3.48 -1.56
C ALA A 226 -16.96 4.03 -2.63
N LEU A 227 -16.00 3.20 -3.08
CA LEU A 227 -15.00 3.57 -4.09
C LEU A 227 -15.65 3.96 -5.43
N VAL A 228 -16.63 3.17 -5.87
CA VAL A 228 -17.39 3.46 -7.09
C VAL A 228 -18.14 4.77 -6.94
N SER A 229 -18.72 5.06 -5.77
CA SER A 229 -19.52 6.28 -5.58
C SER A 229 -18.67 7.54 -5.43
N MET A 230 -17.43 7.43 -4.96
CA MET A 230 -16.48 8.55 -4.88
C MET A 230 -16.09 9.05 -6.27
N GLY A 231 -15.89 8.14 -7.23
CA GLY A 231 -15.68 8.51 -8.63
C GLY A 231 -14.47 9.40 -8.93
N CYS A 232 -13.51 9.50 -8.03
CA CYS A 232 -12.29 10.28 -8.23
C CYS A 232 -11.20 9.45 -8.93
N SER A 233 -10.17 10.12 -9.45
CA SER A 233 -9.06 9.45 -10.13
C SER A 233 -8.38 8.40 -9.22
N CYS A 234 -8.18 8.74 -7.95
CA CYS A 234 -7.61 7.86 -6.92
C CYS A 234 -8.49 6.63 -6.66
N SER A 235 -9.80 6.78 -6.47
CA SER A 235 -10.69 5.62 -6.18
C SER A 235 -10.78 4.65 -7.36
N LEU A 236 -10.77 5.17 -8.60
CA LEU A 236 -10.77 4.36 -9.82
C LEU A 236 -9.44 3.63 -10.04
N GLU A 237 -8.32 4.25 -9.71
CA GLU A 237 -7.01 3.59 -9.71
C GLU A 237 -6.97 2.45 -8.68
N ILE A 238 -7.44 2.70 -7.46
CA ILE A 238 -7.51 1.69 -6.41
C ILE A 238 -8.39 0.51 -6.84
N LEU A 239 -9.57 0.78 -7.41
CA LEU A 239 -10.43 -0.26 -7.98
C LEU A 239 -9.68 -1.08 -9.03
N SER A 240 -8.94 -0.44 -9.94
CA SER A 240 -8.15 -1.15 -10.96
C SER A 240 -7.09 -2.07 -10.34
N THR A 241 -6.39 -1.61 -9.29
CA THR A 241 -5.42 -2.44 -8.57
C THR A 241 -6.09 -3.60 -7.82
N LEU A 242 -7.23 -3.35 -7.17
CA LEU A 242 -7.99 -4.38 -6.47
C LEU A 242 -8.55 -5.42 -7.45
N ILE A 243 -9.02 -5.02 -8.64
CA ILE A 243 -9.47 -5.96 -9.69
C ILE A 243 -8.33 -6.90 -10.08
N LYS A 244 -7.11 -6.39 -10.27
CA LYS A 244 -5.93 -7.25 -10.54
C LYS A 244 -5.60 -8.18 -9.38
N ALA A 245 -5.75 -7.70 -8.15
CA ALA A 245 -5.39 -8.46 -6.96
C ALA A 245 -6.39 -9.59 -6.68
N ILE A 246 -7.69 -9.30 -6.81
CA ILE A 246 -8.81 -10.16 -6.40
C ILE A 246 -9.43 -10.91 -7.58
N LYS A 247 -9.33 -10.37 -8.80
CA LYS A 247 -9.88 -10.90 -10.06
C LYS A 247 -11.41 -10.89 -10.10
N SER A 248 -12.01 -11.88 -10.76
CA SER A 248 -13.45 -11.97 -11.04
C SER A 248 -14.36 -11.75 -9.82
N PRO A 249 -14.08 -12.27 -8.60
CA PRO A 249 -14.94 -12.03 -7.44
C PRO A 249 -15.19 -10.54 -7.15
N LEU A 250 -14.20 -9.68 -7.36
CA LEU A 250 -14.40 -8.23 -7.17
C LEU A 250 -15.26 -7.63 -8.27
N VAL A 251 -15.07 -8.07 -9.52
CA VAL A 251 -15.87 -7.61 -10.65
C VAL A 251 -17.33 -8.03 -10.48
N ASP A 252 -17.58 -9.22 -9.94
CA ASP A 252 -18.93 -9.70 -9.62
C ASP A 252 -19.60 -8.81 -8.56
N GLU A 253 -18.86 -8.42 -7.52
CA GLU A 253 -19.38 -7.50 -6.51
C GLU A 253 -19.60 -6.09 -7.07
N MET A 254 -18.77 -5.65 -8.01
CA MET A 254 -19.00 -4.40 -8.75
C MET A 254 -20.26 -4.45 -9.60
N GLU A 255 -20.60 -5.61 -10.16
CA GLU A 255 -21.85 -5.84 -10.91
C GLU A 255 -23.05 -5.85 -9.97
N SER A 256 -22.97 -6.59 -8.85
CA SER A 256 -24.05 -6.74 -7.86
C SER A 256 -24.49 -5.39 -7.27
N CYS A 257 -23.55 -4.46 -7.08
CA CYS A 257 -23.84 -3.12 -6.57
C CYS A 257 -24.18 -2.08 -7.67
N GLY A 258 -24.29 -2.51 -8.93
CA GLY A 258 -24.56 -1.65 -10.09
C GLY A 258 -23.41 -0.67 -10.40
N GLY A 259 -22.21 -0.96 -9.91
CA GLY A 259 -21.07 -0.08 -10.02
C GLY A 259 -20.45 -0.01 -11.41
N ILE A 260 -20.57 -1.07 -12.20
CA ILE A 260 -20.06 -1.12 -13.57
C ILE A 260 -20.66 -0.01 -14.44
N SER A 261 -21.98 0.16 -14.42
CA SER A 261 -22.65 1.22 -15.20
C SER A 261 -22.23 2.62 -14.75
N LYS A 262 -21.96 2.82 -13.46
CA LYS A 262 -21.42 4.09 -12.94
C LYS A 262 -20.01 4.37 -13.45
N ILE A 263 -19.15 3.36 -13.50
CA ILE A 263 -17.79 3.49 -14.04
C ILE A 263 -17.82 3.85 -15.53
N VAL A 264 -18.71 3.24 -16.29
CA VAL A 264 -18.96 3.63 -17.69
C VAL A 264 -19.45 5.08 -17.78
N GLY A 265 -20.21 5.56 -16.80
CA GLY A 265 -20.60 6.96 -16.67
C GLY A 265 -19.41 7.92 -16.56
N TYR A 266 -18.38 7.56 -15.79
CA TYR A 266 -17.18 8.40 -15.58
C TYR A 266 -16.34 8.64 -16.84
N LEU A 267 -16.54 7.86 -17.91
CA LEU A 267 -15.94 8.15 -19.23
C LEU A 267 -16.43 9.47 -19.84
N SER A 268 -17.54 10.03 -19.35
CA SER A 268 -18.08 11.31 -19.80
C SER A 268 -17.85 12.45 -18.81
N CYS A 269 -17.01 12.25 -17.79
CA CYS A 269 -16.62 13.34 -16.89
C CYS A 269 -15.73 14.37 -17.57
N ASP A 270 -15.82 15.62 -17.13
CA ASP A 270 -15.00 16.71 -17.66
C ASP A 270 -13.51 16.48 -17.38
N ASP A 271 -13.20 15.99 -16.17
CA ASP A 271 -11.84 15.68 -15.75
C ASP A 271 -11.19 14.59 -16.62
N MET A 272 -10.08 14.95 -17.26
CA MET A 272 -9.29 14.06 -18.10
C MET A 272 -8.71 12.90 -17.29
N GLU A 273 -8.25 13.17 -16.06
CA GLU A 273 -7.60 12.14 -15.25
C GLU A 273 -8.59 11.05 -14.87
N THR A 274 -9.77 11.46 -14.37
CA THR A 274 -10.88 10.55 -14.07
C THR A 274 -11.30 9.73 -15.29
N ARG A 275 -11.37 10.32 -16.49
CA ARG A 275 -11.66 9.57 -17.73
C ARG A 275 -10.61 8.50 -18.04
N VAL A 276 -9.32 8.83 -17.92
CA VAL A 276 -8.24 7.89 -18.15
C VAL A 276 -8.26 6.76 -17.11
N ARG A 277 -8.48 7.08 -15.83
CA ARG A 277 -8.58 6.08 -14.76
C ARG A 277 -9.83 5.20 -14.90
N ALA A 278 -10.96 5.76 -15.30
CA ALA A 278 -12.18 5.01 -15.62
C ALA A 278 -11.94 4.05 -16.79
N MET A 279 -11.26 4.51 -17.85
CA MET A 279 -10.89 3.67 -18.99
C MET A 279 -10.03 2.50 -18.56
N ASN A 280 -8.99 2.73 -17.76
CA ASN A 280 -8.13 1.66 -17.25
C ASN A 280 -8.94 0.67 -16.40
N CYS A 281 -9.81 1.15 -15.51
CA CYS A 281 -10.69 0.30 -14.73
C CYS A 281 -11.60 -0.57 -15.62
N ILE A 282 -12.17 -0.01 -16.69
CA ILE A 282 -12.98 -0.75 -17.69
C ILE A 282 -12.16 -1.83 -18.40
N MET A 283 -10.89 -1.58 -18.71
CA MET A 283 -10.01 -2.61 -19.29
C MET A 283 -9.83 -3.79 -18.34
N GLU A 284 -9.63 -3.53 -17.05
CA GLU A 284 -9.48 -4.59 -16.05
C GLU A 284 -10.80 -5.34 -15.84
N ILE A 285 -11.94 -4.65 -15.82
CA ILE A 285 -13.27 -5.29 -15.80
C ILE A 285 -13.46 -6.16 -17.05
N GLY A 286 -13.04 -5.70 -18.24
CA GLY A 286 -13.09 -6.50 -19.47
C GLY A 286 -12.22 -7.76 -19.40
N TYR A 287 -11.06 -7.69 -18.75
CA TYR A 287 -10.15 -8.82 -18.63
C TYR A 287 -10.66 -9.89 -17.64
N TYR A 288 -11.10 -9.49 -16.45
CA TYR A 288 -11.50 -10.42 -15.38
C TYR A 288 -13.01 -10.68 -15.27
N GLY A 289 -13.83 -9.84 -15.91
CA GLY A 289 -15.28 -9.86 -15.78
C GLY A 289 -15.92 -11.05 -16.48
N ARG A 290 -16.92 -11.63 -15.81
CA ARG A 290 -17.80 -12.62 -16.40
C ARG A 290 -18.80 -11.98 -17.36
N LYS A 291 -19.62 -12.82 -17.99
CA LYS A 291 -20.59 -12.44 -19.00
C LYS A 291 -21.48 -11.27 -18.55
N GLU A 292 -21.98 -11.33 -17.31
CA GLU A 292 -22.90 -10.35 -16.73
C GLU A 292 -22.25 -8.97 -16.62
N ALA A 293 -20.99 -8.91 -16.18
CA ALA A 293 -20.23 -7.68 -16.08
C ALA A 293 -20.00 -7.02 -17.46
N VAL A 294 -19.69 -7.83 -18.48
CA VAL A 294 -19.48 -7.33 -19.85
C VAL A 294 -20.80 -6.87 -20.48
N GLU A 295 -21.90 -7.58 -20.23
CA GLU A 295 -23.24 -7.14 -20.62
C GLU A 295 -23.60 -5.81 -19.97
N ALA A 296 -23.34 -5.65 -18.67
CA ALA A 296 -23.57 -4.39 -17.95
C ALA A 296 -22.78 -3.22 -18.55
N MET A 297 -21.55 -3.45 -19.00
CA MET A 297 -20.76 -2.43 -19.70
C MET A 297 -21.37 -2.04 -21.05
N ILE A 298 -21.69 -3.01 -21.90
CA ILE A 298 -22.24 -2.75 -23.24
C ILE A 298 -23.62 -2.10 -23.13
N ASN A 299 -24.48 -2.58 -22.23
CA ASN A 299 -25.80 -2.00 -21.95
C ASN A 299 -25.70 -0.61 -21.33
N GLY A 300 -24.63 -0.34 -20.57
CA GLY A 300 -24.28 1.01 -20.07
C GLY A 300 -23.82 1.98 -21.16
N GLY A 301 -23.80 1.58 -22.43
CA GLY A 301 -23.42 2.42 -23.56
C GLY A 301 -21.90 2.58 -23.72
N LEU A 302 -21.10 1.65 -23.19
CA LEU A 302 -19.63 1.71 -23.26
C LEU A 302 -19.13 1.97 -24.67
N ILE A 303 -19.59 1.18 -25.66
CA ILE A 303 -19.05 1.24 -27.02
C ILE A 303 -19.26 2.62 -27.65
N LYS A 304 -20.42 3.23 -27.45
CA LYS A 304 -20.70 4.58 -27.94
C LYS A 304 -19.73 5.60 -27.33
N LYS A 305 -19.52 5.55 -26.02
CA LYS A 305 -18.59 6.44 -25.31
C LYS A 305 -17.14 6.23 -25.76
N LEU A 306 -16.72 4.99 -26.02
CA LEU A 306 -15.38 4.72 -26.54
C LEU A 306 -15.16 5.30 -27.94
N VAL A 307 -16.15 5.16 -28.83
CA VAL A 307 -16.10 5.77 -30.16
C VAL A 307 -15.98 7.29 -30.05
N GLU A 308 -16.78 7.92 -29.18
CA GLU A 308 -16.70 9.37 -28.91
C GLU A 308 -15.32 9.79 -28.36
N LEU A 309 -14.76 9.04 -27.41
CA LEU A 309 -13.44 9.31 -26.83
C LEU A 309 -12.31 9.14 -27.85
N GLN A 310 -12.41 8.15 -28.76
CA GLN A 310 -11.41 7.92 -29.80
C GLN A 310 -11.26 9.14 -30.73
N ARG A 311 -12.34 9.92 -30.95
CA ARG A 311 -12.31 11.16 -31.74
C ARG A 311 -11.56 12.31 -31.07
N LEU A 312 -11.40 12.28 -29.74
CA LEU A 312 -10.74 13.36 -29.00
C LEU A 312 -9.21 13.29 -29.10
N GLU A 313 -8.64 12.22 -29.67
CA GLU A 313 -7.19 11.98 -29.94
C GLU A 313 -6.20 12.13 -28.74
N MET A 314 -6.67 12.48 -27.54
CA MET A 314 -5.87 12.70 -26.34
C MET A 314 -5.64 11.40 -25.53
N GLY A 315 -4.95 10.41 -26.12
CA GLY A 315 -4.56 9.17 -25.42
C GLY A 315 -5.62 8.05 -25.40
N PHE A 316 -6.78 8.28 -26.02
CA PHE A 316 -7.85 7.28 -26.22
C PHE A 316 -7.78 6.59 -27.60
N GLY A 317 -6.63 6.69 -28.27
CA GLY A 317 -6.40 6.04 -29.55
C GLY A 317 -6.67 4.55 -29.48
N LYS A 318 -7.47 4.06 -30.44
CA LYS A 318 -7.85 2.64 -30.58
C LYS A 318 -8.50 2.06 -29.32
N CYS A 319 -9.15 2.86 -28.48
CA CYS A 319 -9.71 2.38 -27.21
C CYS A 319 -10.78 1.28 -27.40
N VAL A 320 -11.57 1.35 -28.47
CA VAL A 320 -12.53 0.30 -28.85
C VAL A 320 -11.82 -1.02 -29.15
N ALA A 321 -10.76 -0.96 -29.96
CA ALA A 321 -9.95 -2.14 -30.30
C ALA A 321 -9.24 -2.71 -29.07
N ARG A 322 -8.65 -1.85 -28.23
CA ARG A 322 -8.02 -2.25 -26.97
C ARG A 322 -9.01 -2.97 -26.05
N PHE A 323 -10.23 -2.47 -25.94
CA PHE A 323 -11.28 -3.14 -25.16
C PHE A 323 -11.62 -4.52 -25.76
N GLY A 324 -11.78 -4.61 -27.08
CA GLY A 324 -11.97 -5.88 -27.78
C GLY A 324 -10.86 -6.90 -27.48
N VAL A 325 -9.60 -6.45 -27.52
CA VAL A 325 -8.43 -7.27 -27.17
C VAL A 325 -8.53 -7.78 -25.73
N GLN A 326 -8.86 -6.92 -24.76
CA GLN A 326 -8.99 -7.33 -23.35
C GLN A 326 -10.04 -8.41 -23.16
N LEU A 327 -11.18 -8.33 -23.86
CA LEU A 327 -12.19 -9.40 -23.81
C LEU A 327 -11.67 -10.72 -24.42
N GLU A 328 -10.86 -10.64 -25.46
CA GLU A 328 -10.31 -11.82 -26.13
C GLU A 328 -9.22 -12.53 -25.33
N VAL A 329 -8.29 -11.77 -24.73
CA VAL A 329 -7.18 -12.32 -23.91
C VAL A 329 -7.58 -12.54 -22.45
N GLY A 330 -8.69 -11.97 -22.01
CA GLY A 330 -9.17 -12.00 -20.63
C GLY A 330 -9.49 -13.39 -20.10
N GLU A 331 -9.45 -13.52 -18.78
CA GLU A 331 -9.70 -14.75 -18.01
C GLU A 331 -11.21 -14.97 -17.74
N GLY A 332 -12.03 -13.93 -17.77
CA GLY A 332 -13.42 -13.99 -17.28
C GLY A 332 -14.46 -14.64 -18.22
N LEU A 333 -14.19 -14.66 -19.53
CA LEU A 333 -15.15 -15.11 -20.55
C LEU A 333 -14.79 -16.46 -21.17
N ARG A 334 -15.81 -17.24 -21.54
CA ARG A 334 -15.66 -18.46 -22.35
C ARG A 334 -15.45 -18.10 -23.83
N GLN A 335 -14.81 -18.98 -24.58
CA GLN A 335 -14.54 -18.77 -26.01
C GLN A 335 -15.80 -18.47 -26.86
N ARG A 336 -16.95 -19.06 -26.52
CA ARG A 336 -18.21 -18.77 -27.21
C ARG A 336 -18.73 -17.35 -26.90
N GLU A 337 -18.57 -16.90 -25.66
CA GLU A 337 -18.97 -15.56 -25.20
C GLU A 337 -18.07 -14.50 -25.82
N LYS A 338 -16.75 -14.72 -25.84
CA LYS A 338 -15.79 -13.84 -26.53
C LYS A 338 -16.19 -13.56 -27.97
N ARG A 339 -16.53 -14.61 -28.73
CA ARG A 339 -17.01 -14.48 -30.12
C ARG A 339 -18.34 -13.72 -30.22
N ALA A 340 -19.28 -13.98 -29.32
CA ALA A 340 -20.58 -13.30 -29.30
C ALA A 340 -20.43 -11.80 -29.01
N PHE A 341 -19.66 -11.44 -27.98
CA PHE A 341 -19.40 -10.04 -27.64
C PHE A 341 -18.61 -9.32 -28.74
N LYS A 342 -17.67 -9.99 -29.42
CA LYS A 342 -17.00 -9.40 -30.57
C LYS A 342 -18.00 -8.97 -31.65
N GLN A 343 -18.97 -9.82 -31.99
CA GLN A 343 -20.01 -9.46 -32.95
C GLN A 343 -20.90 -8.30 -32.46
N GLN A 344 -21.26 -8.32 -31.17
CA GLN A 344 -22.05 -7.25 -30.57
C GLN A 344 -21.30 -5.90 -30.57
N ILE A 345 -20.00 -5.89 -30.29
CA ILE A 345 -19.15 -4.70 -30.36
C ILE A 345 -19.13 -4.15 -31.78
N LEU A 346 -18.87 -5.00 -32.79
CA LEU A 346 -18.84 -4.58 -34.18
C LEU A 346 -20.18 -3.96 -34.63
N HIS A 347 -21.29 -4.52 -34.19
CA HIS A 347 -22.62 -3.95 -34.46
C HIS A 347 -22.79 -2.59 -33.78
N LYS A 348 -22.45 -2.47 -32.49
CA LYS A 348 -22.56 -1.23 -31.72
C LYS A 348 -21.63 -0.12 -32.21
N VAL A 349 -20.46 -0.47 -32.73
CA VAL A 349 -19.54 0.48 -33.39
C VAL A 349 -20.22 1.10 -34.61
N ARG A 350 -20.83 0.28 -35.48
CA ARG A 350 -21.55 0.78 -36.66
C ARG A 350 -22.69 1.73 -36.30
N GLU A 351 -23.39 1.47 -35.20
CA GLU A 351 -24.45 2.35 -34.70
C GLU A 351 -23.92 3.68 -34.12
N ALA A 352 -22.70 3.69 -33.58
CA ALA A 352 -22.13 4.86 -32.90
C ALA A 352 -21.30 5.78 -33.81
N CYS A 353 -20.80 5.26 -34.94
CA CYS A 353 -20.02 6.04 -35.90
C CYS A 353 -20.90 7.03 -36.67
N VAL A 354 -20.32 8.19 -37.02
CA VAL A 354 -21.03 9.25 -37.76
C VAL A 354 -20.98 8.99 -39.27
N CYS A 355 -19.98 8.25 -39.76
CA CYS A 355 -19.85 7.91 -41.17
C CYS A 355 -19.29 6.50 -41.39
N ASP A 356 -19.50 5.97 -42.60
CA ASP A 356 -19.05 4.64 -42.99
C ASP A 356 -17.52 4.49 -42.97
N ALA A 357 -16.78 5.57 -43.28
CA ALA A 357 -15.32 5.55 -43.26
C ALA A 357 -14.75 5.38 -41.84
N GLU A 358 -15.32 6.09 -40.86
CA GLU A 358 -14.97 5.95 -39.45
C GLU A 358 -15.31 4.54 -38.95
N SER A 359 -16.53 4.08 -39.25
CA SER A 359 -17.00 2.72 -38.93
C SER A 359 -16.06 1.65 -39.49
N ALA A 360 -15.70 1.75 -40.77
CA ALA A 360 -14.79 0.81 -41.42
C ALA A 360 -13.40 0.80 -40.75
N THR A 361 -12.89 1.96 -40.36
CA THR A 361 -11.60 2.11 -39.68
C THR A 361 -11.61 1.40 -38.32
N ILE A 362 -12.58 1.73 -37.46
CA ILE A 362 -12.68 1.14 -36.12
C ILE A 362 -12.98 -0.37 -36.19
N VAL A 363 -13.84 -0.80 -37.11
CA VAL A 363 -14.13 -2.23 -37.35
C VAL A 363 -12.86 -2.97 -37.76
N ALA A 364 -12.07 -2.41 -38.68
CA ALA A 364 -10.79 -2.99 -39.07
C ALA A 364 -9.85 -3.10 -37.86
N GLU A 365 -9.72 -2.05 -37.06
CA GLU A 365 -8.89 -2.08 -35.84
C GLU A 365 -9.33 -3.16 -34.84
N VAL A 366 -10.64 -3.34 -34.61
CA VAL A 366 -11.17 -4.38 -33.72
C VAL A 366 -10.91 -5.78 -34.28
N LEU A 367 -11.07 -5.97 -35.59
CA LEU A 367 -10.83 -7.27 -36.23
C LEU A 367 -9.34 -7.65 -36.22
N TRP A 368 -8.46 -6.71 -36.57
CA TRP A 368 -7.02 -6.96 -36.78
C TRP A 368 -6.17 -6.73 -35.53
N GLY A 369 -6.55 -5.80 -34.65
CA GLY A 369 -5.87 -5.56 -33.37
C GLY A 369 -6.00 -6.72 -32.38
N SER A 370 -6.91 -7.65 -32.66
CA SER A 370 -7.20 -8.86 -31.91
C SER A 370 -6.34 -10.08 -32.32
N SER A 371 -5.54 -9.97 -33.38
CA SER A 371 -4.61 -11.03 -33.74
C SER A 371 -3.37 -10.96 -32.85
N PRO A 372 -3.01 -12.05 -32.14
CA PRO A 372 -1.71 -12.11 -31.47
C PRO A 372 -0.62 -12.13 -32.56
N TYR A 373 0.36 -11.25 -32.43
CA TYR A 373 1.65 -11.42 -33.11
C TYR A 373 2.48 -12.47 -32.36
#